data_AF-A0A2E2U3N8-F1
#
_entry.id   AF-A0A2E2U3N8-F1
#
_cell.length_a   1.000
_cell.length_b   1.000
_cell.length_c   1.000
_cell.angle_alpha   90.00
_cell.angle_beta   90.00
_cell.angle_gamma   90.00
#
_symmetry.space_group_name_H-M   'P 1'
#
loop_
_entity.id
_entity.type
_entity.pdbx_description
1 polymer ?
#
loop_
_entity_poly.entity_id
_entity_poly.type
_entity_poly.pdbx_seq_one_letter_code
_entity_poly.pdbx_strand_id
1 'polypeptide(L)'
;MREKYFFFPFLLFNGEHFEKDIKIQIKKLSRSLKLEIKLIEKISLIEDILPIMKKKISKILKKDKLNILVTFSSRSKNSKVSFELKQYTKKLAKNLNIFKAYSYFVGEETKFVKETKNLKSEDYFFIFQPIFLFKGYLQNKNLNSLKKLECKDYYIFDTLMTIDEIKSLVANRLKSIFHIAD
;
A
#
# COMPACT_ATOMS: atom_id res chain seq x y z
N MET A 1 23.66 25.99 18.76
CA MET A 1 23.39 24.90 17.80
C MET A 1 22.27 25.35 16.88
N ARG A 2 22.32 25.05 15.57
CA ARG A 2 21.13 25.23 14.71
C ARG A 2 20.16 24.10 15.00
N GLU A 3 18.89 24.42 15.16
CA GLU A 3 17.83 23.43 15.31
C GLU A 3 17.71 22.60 14.03
N LYS A 4 17.62 21.28 14.20
CA LYS A 4 17.50 20.31 13.11
C LYS A 4 16.12 19.70 13.13
N TYR A 5 15.42 19.78 12.00
CA TYR A 5 14.06 19.31 11.83
C TYR A 5 14.05 18.06 10.95
N PHE A 6 13.35 17.02 11.39
CA PHE A 6 13.21 15.79 10.62
C PHE A 6 11.77 15.66 10.11
N PHE A 7 11.62 15.44 8.82
CA PHE A 7 10.31 15.29 8.20
C PHE A 7 10.12 13.85 7.72
N PHE A 8 9.17 13.12 8.31
CA PHE A 8 8.81 11.78 7.89
C PHE A 8 7.57 11.78 6.99
N PRO A 9 7.69 11.43 5.70
CA PRO A 9 6.56 11.40 4.79
C PRO A 9 5.74 10.11 4.98
N PHE A 10 4.51 10.24 5.48
CA PHE A 10 3.51 9.15 5.47
C PHE A 10 2.92 8.95 4.06
N LEU A 11 3.76 8.50 3.14
CA LEU A 11 3.42 8.22 1.75
C LEU A 11 3.96 6.87 1.31
N LEU A 12 3.17 6.14 0.51
CA LEU A 12 3.57 4.84 -0.03
C LEU A 12 4.25 4.96 -1.39
N PHE A 13 3.79 5.90 -2.22
CA PHE A 13 4.17 5.99 -3.63
C PHE A 13 5.00 7.23 -3.93
N ASN A 14 5.85 7.16 -4.96
CA ASN A 14 6.52 8.36 -5.52
C ASN A 14 5.58 9.13 -6.47
N GLY A 15 4.48 9.64 -5.90
CA GLY A 15 3.51 10.48 -6.62
C GLY A 15 3.93 11.95 -6.70
N GLU A 16 3.10 12.76 -7.35
CA GLU A 16 3.35 14.21 -7.44
C GLU A 16 3.41 14.89 -6.07
N HIS A 17 2.57 14.47 -5.11
CA HIS A 17 2.62 14.97 -3.74
C HIS A 17 3.99 14.80 -3.07
N PHE A 18 4.68 13.69 -3.33
CA PHE A 18 6.02 13.49 -2.77
C PHE A 18 7.05 14.34 -3.50
N GLU A 19 7.06 14.23 -4.83
CA GLU A 19 8.13 14.81 -5.67
C GLU A 19 8.02 16.34 -5.81
N LYS A 20 6.81 16.85 -6.02
CA LYS A 20 6.56 18.27 -6.29
C LYS A 20 6.14 19.02 -5.05
N ASP A 21 5.26 18.45 -4.22
CA ASP A 21 4.72 19.23 -3.10
C ASP A 21 5.67 19.18 -1.90
N ILE A 22 6.03 18.00 -1.43
CA ILE A 22 6.85 17.86 -0.21
C ILE A 22 8.31 18.25 -0.44
N LYS A 23 8.99 17.63 -1.42
CA LYS A 23 10.43 17.88 -1.64
C LYS A 23 10.73 19.34 -1.97
N ILE A 24 9.91 19.97 -2.82
CA ILE A 24 10.12 21.37 -3.21
C ILE A 24 9.81 22.31 -2.04
N GLN A 25 8.72 22.08 -1.30
CA GLN A 25 8.38 22.94 -0.16
C GLN A 25 9.41 22.83 0.98
N ILE A 26 9.92 21.64 1.29
CA ILE A 26 11.00 21.47 2.27
C ILE A 26 12.23 22.27 1.86
N LYS A 27 12.63 22.21 0.59
CA LYS A 27 13.76 22.97 0.07
C LYS A 27 13.53 24.48 0.14
N LYS A 28 12.31 24.94 -0.12
CA LYS A 28 11.91 26.35 -0.01
C LYS A 28 11.98 26.83 1.44
N LEU A 29 11.37 26.09 2.37
CA LEU A 29 11.33 26.40 3.80
C LEU A 29 12.71 26.41 4.45
N SER A 30 13.54 25.40 4.14
CA SER A 30 14.91 25.31 4.64
C SER A 30 15.73 26.55 4.24
N ARG A 31 15.56 27.05 3.01
CA ARG A 31 16.21 28.28 2.52
C ARG A 31 15.65 29.54 3.17
N SER A 32 14.33 29.70 3.21
CA SER A 32 13.70 30.93 3.71
C SER A 32 13.89 31.13 5.21
N LEU A 33 13.82 30.04 5.98
CA LEU A 33 13.92 30.08 7.44
C LEU A 33 15.33 29.76 7.96
N LYS A 34 16.29 29.49 7.06
CA LYS A 34 17.67 29.06 7.40
C LYS A 34 17.72 27.85 8.35
N LEU A 35 16.75 26.93 8.20
CA LEU A 35 16.63 25.71 9.00
C LEU A 35 17.28 24.52 8.29
N GLU A 36 17.89 23.62 9.06
CA GLU A 36 18.29 22.31 8.55
C GLU A 36 17.09 21.35 8.62
N ILE A 37 16.45 21.10 7.48
CA ILE A 37 15.32 20.16 7.39
C ILE A 37 15.78 18.90 6.66
N LYS A 38 15.85 17.77 7.37
CA LYS A 38 16.16 16.46 6.80
C LYS A 38 14.86 15.73 6.45
N LEU A 39 14.60 15.58 5.14
CA LEU A 39 13.56 14.69 4.66
C LEU A 39 14.00 13.25 4.85
N ILE A 40 13.24 12.50 5.64
CA ILE A 40 13.45 11.08 5.88
C ILE A 40 12.87 10.29 4.73
N GLU A 41 13.51 9.15 4.44
CA GLU A 41 13.03 8.21 3.46
C GLU A 41 11.66 7.62 3.86
N LYS A 42 10.74 7.63 2.90
CA LYS A 42 9.39 7.08 3.07
C LYS A 42 9.45 5.55 3.23
N ILE A 43 8.31 4.96 3.59
CA ILE A 43 8.17 3.51 3.59
C ILE A 43 8.11 3.00 2.14
N SER A 44 8.87 1.95 1.85
CA SER A 44 8.94 1.30 0.54
C SER A 44 7.94 0.15 0.45
N LEU A 45 7.08 0.17 -0.57
CA LEU A 45 6.14 -0.94 -0.79
C LEU A 45 6.87 -2.27 -1.05
N ILE A 46 8.03 -2.22 -1.72
CA ILE A 46 8.76 -3.43 -2.13
C ILE A 46 9.72 -3.91 -1.05
N GLU A 47 10.44 -3.01 -0.39
CA GLU A 47 11.47 -3.39 0.57
C GLU A 47 10.90 -3.57 1.98
N ASP A 48 9.96 -2.71 2.39
CA ASP A 48 9.42 -2.72 3.75
C ASP A 48 8.12 -3.51 3.86
N ILE A 49 7.14 -3.23 2.98
CA ILE A 49 5.78 -3.76 3.12
C ILE A 49 5.66 -5.18 2.57
N LEU A 50 6.23 -5.46 1.39
CA LEU A 50 6.10 -6.75 0.72
C LEU A 50 6.56 -7.94 1.57
N PRO A 51 7.71 -7.91 2.28
CA PRO A 51 8.13 -9.04 3.11
C PRO A 51 7.13 -9.36 4.23
N ILE A 52 6.59 -8.32 4.89
CA ILE A 52 5.60 -8.46 5.95
C ILE A 52 4.32 -9.06 5.38
N MET A 53 3.83 -8.50 4.27
CA MET A 53 2.59 -8.98 3.65
C MET A 53 2.72 -10.38 3.06
N LYS A 54 3.87 -10.74 2.52
CA LYS A 54 4.17 -12.12 2.08
C LYS A 54 3.94 -13.11 3.21
N LYS A 55 4.51 -12.85 4.39
CA LYS A 55 4.37 -13.72 5.58
C LYS A 55 2.92 -13.80 6.08
N LYS A 56 2.14 -12.72 5.95
CA LYS A 56 0.73 -12.71 6.39
C LYS A 56 -0.18 -13.42 5.40
N ILE A 57 -0.03 -13.14 4.11
CA ILE A 57 -0.84 -13.75 3.07
C ILE A 57 -0.56 -15.26 2.99
N SER A 58 0.69 -15.70 3.15
CA SER A 58 1.01 -17.13 3.10
C SER A 58 0.25 -17.97 4.13
N LYS A 59 -0.17 -17.38 5.25
CA LYS A 59 -0.94 -18.07 6.31
C LYS A 59 -2.41 -18.27 5.96
N ILE A 60 -2.94 -17.51 5.00
CA ILE A 60 -4.37 -17.57 4.63
C ILE A 60 -4.60 -18.20 3.25
N LEU A 61 -3.54 -18.56 2.53
CA LEU A 61 -3.66 -19.24 1.24
C LEU A 61 -4.45 -20.53 1.38
N LYS A 62 -5.37 -20.77 0.45
CA LYS A 62 -6.14 -22.01 0.35
C LYS A 62 -5.40 -23.00 -0.54
N LYS A 63 -5.30 -24.26 -0.11
CA LYS A 63 -4.59 -25.32 -0.86
C LYS A 63 -5.48 -25.98 -1.91
N ASP A 64 -6.78 -25.98 -1.65
CA ASP A 64 -7.87 -26.57 -2.42
C ASP A 64 -8.49 -25.57 -3.41
N LYS A 65 -7.98 -24.34 -3.48
CA LYS A 65 -8.53 -23.25 -4.30
C LYS A 65 -7.45 -22.48 -5.06
N LEU A 66 -7.85 -21.91 -6.19
CA LEU A 66 -7.09 -20.94 -6.94
C LEU A 66 -7.13 -19.60 -6.22
N ASN A 67 -6.02 -19.26 -5.55
CA ASN A 67 -5.86 -17.99 -4.86
C ASN A 67 -5.74 -16.84 -5.88
N ILE A 68 -6.47 -15.76 -5.65
CA ILE A 68 -6.42 -14.53 -6.45
C ILE A 68 -6.04 -13.37 -5.54
N LEU A 69 -4.94 -12.68 -5.87
CA LEU A 69 -4.53 -11.48 -5.16
C LEU A 69 -5.15 -10.25 -5.82
N VAL A 70 -5.71 -9.37 -5.00
CA VAL A 70 -6.28 -8.11 -5.46
C VAL A 70 -5.75 -6.99 -4.58
N THR A 71 -5.02 -6.05 -5.17
CA THR A 71 -4.59 -4.84 -4.47
C THR A 71 -5.33 -3.63 -5.00
N PHE A 72 -5.55 -2.64 -4.14
CA PHE A 72 -6.15 -1.39 -4.59
C PHE A 72 -5.70 -0.19 -3.77
N SER A 73 -5.70 1.00 -4.38
CA SER A 73 -5.28 2.24 -3.74
C SER A 73 -6.07 3.45 -4.24
N SER A 74 -5.84 4.61 -3.64
CA SER A 74 -6.41 5.89 -4.10
C SER A 74 -5.98 6.21 -5.53
N ARG A 75 -6.90 6.77 -6.33
CA ARG A 75 -6.62 7.17 -7.71
C ARG A 75 -5.45 8.14 -7.78
N SER A 76 -4.57 7.92 -8.75
CA SER A 76 -3.51 8.85 -9.11
C SER A 76 -3.47 9.06 -10.61
N LYS A 77 -3.20 10.29 -11.05
CA LYS A 77 -2.91 10.60 -12.46
C LYS A 77 -1.46 10.29 -12.84
N ASN A 78 -0.59 10.05 -11.84
CA ASN A 78 0.82 9.79 -12.07
C ASN A 78 1.05 8.31 -12.44
N SER A 79 1.57 8.07 -13.65
CA SER A 79 1.84 6.72 -14.16
C SER A 79 2.82 5.93 -13.31
N LYS A 80 3.72 6.59 -12.58
CA LYS A 80 4.64 5.93 -11.62
C LYS A 80 3.89 5.24 -10.49
N VAL A 81 2.82 5.86 -9.97
CA VAL A 81 1.99 5.27 -8.91
C VAL A 81 1.32 3.98 -9.40
N SER A 82 0.78 4.01 -10.62
CA SER A 82 0.20 2.83 -11.28
C SER A 82 1.24 1.72 -11.49
N PHE A 83 2.44 2.10 -11.96
CA PHE A 83 3.53 1.18 -12.12
C PHE A 83 3.96 0.54 -10.79
N GLU A 84 4.19 1.34 -9.74
CA GLU A 84 4.59 0.86 -8.42
C GLU A 84 3.57 -0.10 -7.81
N LEU A 85 2.27 0.23 -7.88
CA LEU A 85 1.20 -0.66 -7.41
C LEU A 85 1.19 -1.98 -8.19
N LYS A 86 1.30 -1.93 -9.51
CA LYS A 86 1.33 -3.12 -10.38
C LYS A 86 2.55 -3.99 -10.10
N GLN A 87 3.72 -3.38 -9.90
CA GLN A 87 4.95 -4.11 -9.56
C GLN A 87 4.86 -4.78 -8.20
N TYR A 88 4.39 -4.07 -7.18
CA TYR A 88 4.14 -4.63 -5.85
C TYR A 88 3.24 -5.86 -5.93
N THR A 89 2.10 -5.72 -6.62
CA THR A 89 1.09 -6.76 -6.76
C THR A 89 1.63 -7.99 -7.46
N LYS A 90 2.31 -7.80 -8.60
CA LYS A 90 2.92 -8.89 -9.37
C LYS A 90 4.01 -9.60 -8.57
N LYS A 91 4.89 -8.85 -7.89
CA LYS A 91 5.98 -9.43 -7.11
C LYS A 91 5.46 -10.24 -5.93
N LEU A 92 4.44 -9.73 -5.24
CA LEU A 92 3.79 -10.43 -4.13
C LEU A 92 3.10 -11.72 -4.60
N ALA A 93 2.33 -11.66 -5.68
CA ALA A 93 1.68 -12.83 -6.26
C ALA A 93 2.69 -13.90 -6.70
N LYS A 94 3.76 -13.49 -7.40
CA LYS A 94 4.85 -14.39 -7.82
C LYS A 94 5.54 -15.04 -6.62
N ASN A 95 5.77 -14.29 -5.55
CA ASN A 95 6.43 -14.78 -4.34
C ASN A 95 5.61 -15.83 -3.57
N LEU A 96 4.32 -15.91 -3.85
CA LEU A 96 3.34 -16.75 -3.16
C LEU A 96 2.69 -17.78 -4.09
N ASN A 97 3.16 -17.88 -5.35
CA ASN A 97 2.58 -18.74 -6.38
C ASN A 97 1.05 -18.56 -6.55
N ILE A 98 0.58 -17.32 -6.47
CA ILE A 98 -0.84 -16.97 -6.61
C ILE A 98 -1.24 -17.03 -8.09
N PHE A 99 -2.36 -17.69 -8.38
CA PHE A 99 -2.85 -17.98 -9.74
C PHE A 99 -3.04 -16.71 -10.57
N LYS A 100 -3.69 -15.69 -10.00
CA LYS A 100 -3.97 -14.43 -10.70
C LYS A 100 -3.85 -13.24 -9.76
N ALA A 101 -3.42 -12.10 -10.32
CA ALA A 101 -3.23 -10.89 -9.54
C ALA A 101 -3.80 -9.66 -10.28
N TYR A 102 -4.55 -8.84 -9.54
CA TYR A 102 -5.18 -7.61 -10.03
C TYR A 102 -4.75 -6.43 -9.17
N SER A 103 -4.55 -5.29 -9.82
CA SER A 103 -4.29 -4.01 -9.17
C SER A 103 -5.18 -2.95 -9.79
N TYR A 104 -5.95 -2.24 -8.97
CA TYR A 104 -6.85 -1.18 -9.47
C TYR A 104 -6.90 0.04 -8.55
N PHE A 105 -7.42 1.13 -9.08
CA PHE A 105 -7.61 2.37 -8.34
C PHE A 105 -9.07 2.61 -7.95
N VAL A 106 -9.29 3.43 -6.93
CA VAL A 106 -10.63 3.97 -6.65
C VAL A 106 -11.21 4.63 -7.90
N GLY A 107 -12.45 4.28 -8.24
CA GLY A 107 -13.13 4.66 -9.48
C GLY A 107 -13.01 3.65 -10.64
N GLU A 108 -12.19 2.60 -10.50
CA GLU A 108 -12.03 1.52 -11.49
C GLU A 108 -12.76 0.23 -11.07
N GLU A 109 -13.62 0.30 -10.06
CA GLU A 109 -14.24 -0.87 -9.44
C GLU A 109 -15.15 -1.60 -10.43
N THR A 110 -15.89 -0.86 -11.26
CA THR A 110 -16.74 -1.46 -12.32
C THR A 110 -15.92 -2.19 -13.37
N LYS A 111 -14.73 -1.71 -13.69
CA LYS A 111 -13.80 -2.38 -14.61
C LYS A 111 -13.28 -3.67 -13.98
N PHE A 112 -12.83 -3.61 -12.74
CA PHE A 112 -12.40 -4.80 -11.98
C PHE A 112 -13.51 -5.86 -11.92
N VAL A 113 -14.73 -5.47 -11.54
CA VAL A 113 -15.90 -6.37 -11.51
C VAL A 113 -16.16 -7.02 -12.86
N LYS A 114 -16.05 -6.28 -13.97
CA LYS A 114 -16.21 -6.83 -15.32
C LYS A 114 -15.09 -7.84 -15.66
N GLU A 115 -13.85 -7.52 -15.35
CA GLU A 115 -12.67 -8.38 -15.59
C GLU A 115 -12.71 -9.68 -14.75
N THR A 116 -13.43 -9.67 -13.63
CA THR A 116 -13.61 -10.83 -12.75
C THR A 116 -14.97 -11.50 -12.88
N LYS A 117 -15.91 -10.95 -13.65
CA LYS A 117 -17.28 -11.49 -13.77
C LYS A 117 -17.33 -12.92 -14.32
N ASN A 118 -16.33 -13.31 -15.11
CA ASN A 118 -16.20 -14.65 -15.68
C ASN A 118 -15.53 -15.64 -14.72
N LEU A 119 -15.00 -15.17 -13.58
CA LEU A 119 -14.48 -16.01 -12.51
C LEU A 119 -15.66 -16.48 -11.64
N LYS A 120 -16.57 -17.23 -12.25
CA LYS A 120 -17.65 -17.92 -11.55
C LYS A 120 -17.20 -19.34 -11.25
N SER A 121 -16.58 -19.57 -10.09
CA SER A 121 -16.55 -20.93 -9.53
C SER A 121 -16.30 -20.91 -8.02
N GLU A 122 -16.71 -22.00 -7.37
CA GLU A 122 -16.43 -22.30 -5.96
C GLU A 122 -14.92 -22.51 -5.69
N ASP A 123 -14.10 -22.55 -6.75
CA ASP A 123 -12.68 -22.84 -6.72
C ASP A 123 -11.79 -21.62 -6.50
N TYR A 124 -12.33 -20.40 -6.45
CA TYR A 124 -11.52 -19.19 -6.27
C TYR A 124 -11.55 -18.71 -4.81
N PHE A 125 -10.38 -18.34 -4.30
CA PHE A 125 -10.24 -17.64 -3.02
C PHE A 125 -9.64 -16.25 -3.26
N PHE A 126 -10.40 -15.20 -2.98
CA PHE A 126 -9.94 -13.83 -3.21
C PHE A 126 -9.25 -13.25 -1.98
N ILE A 127 -8.09 -12.65 -2.19
CA ILE A 127 -7.30 -11.98 -1.15
C ILE A 127 -7.22 -10.50 -1.51
N PHE A 128 -7.94 -9.68 -0.78
CA PHE A 128 -7.97 -8.24 -0.97
C PHE A 128 -6.99 -7.56 -0.02
N GLN A 129 -6.02 -6.84 -0.57
CA GLN A 129 -5.07 -6.02 0.17
C GLN A 129 -5.26 -4.54 -0.18
N PRO A 130 -5.88 -3.75 0.71
CA PRO A 130 -5.87 -2.30 0.58
C PRO A 130 -4.44 -1.76 0.71
N ILE A 131 -4.01 -0.96 -0.26
CA ILE A 131 -2.73 -0.24 -0.25
C ILE A 131 -3.01 1.20 0.18
N PHE A 132 -3.43 1.31 1.44
CA PHE A 132 -3.65 2.55 2.18
C PHE A 132 -2.90 2.47 3.49
N LEU A 133 -2.30 3.57 3.94
CA LEU A 133 -1.70 3.63 5.27
C LEU A 133 -2.79 3.59 6.35
N PHE A 134 -3.85 4.37 6.18
CA PHE A 134 -4.88 4.57 7.18
C PHE A 134 -6.27 4.28 6.65
N LYS A 135 -7.19 3.94 7.56
CA LYS A 135 -8.61 3.82 7.26
C LYS A 135 -9.17 5.15 6.77
N GLY A 136 -10.06 5.10 5.79
CA GLY A 136 -10.69 6.31 5.28
C GLY A 136 -11.76 6.08 4.22
N TYR A 137 -12.39 7.17 3.82
CA TYR A 137 -13.52 7.16 2.87
C TYR A 137 -13.21 6.43 1.56
N LEU A 138 -12.05 6.70 0.95
CA LEU A 138 -11.66 6.12 -0.33
C LEU A 138 -11.46 4.60 -0.26
N GLN A 139 -10.86 4.11 0.83
CA GLN A 139 -10.75 2.67 1.08
C GLN A 139 -12.15 2.04 1.22
N ASN A 140 -13.01 2.63 2.06
CA ASN A 140 -14.36 2.13 2.31
C ASN A 140 -15.21 2.09 1.02
N LYS A 141 -15.03 3.08 0.13
CA LYS A 141 -15.69 3.10 -1.17
C LYS A 141 -15.33 1.87 -2.02
N ASN A 142 -14.04 1.52 -2.10
CA ASN A 142 -13.59 0.31 -2.80
C ASN A 142 -14.11 -0.96 -2.13
N LEU A 143 -14.04 -1.06 -0.81
CA LEU A 143 -14.54 -2.24 -0.08
C LEU A 143 -16.04 -2.44 -0.29
N ASN A 144 -16.83 -1.36 -0.30
CA ASN A 144 -18.27 -1.46 -0.57
C ASN A 144 -18.56 -1.91 -2.01
N SER A 145 -17.69 -1.59 -2.97
CA SER A 145 -17.83 -2.09 -4.34
C SER A 145 -17.59 -3.60 -4.45
N LEU A 146 -16.77 -4.18 -3.57
CA LEU A 146 -16.50 -5.63 -3.54
C LEU A 146 -17.74 -6.44 -3.19
N LYS A 147 -18.68 -5.86 -2.44
CA LYS A 147 -19.97 -6.49 -2.15
C LYS A 147 -20.77 -6.82 -3.42
N LYS A 148 -20.46 -6.17 -4.55
CA LYS A 148 -21.08 -6.43 -5.87
C LYS A 148 -20.47 -7.62 -6.61
N LEU A 149 -19.36 -8.19 -6.15
CA LEU A 149 -18.66 -9.28 -6.85
C LEU A 149 -19.33 -10.66 -6.68
N GLU A 150 -20.37 -10.77 -5.85
CA GLU A 150 -21.02 -12.05 -5.50
C GLU A 150 -20.03 -13.16 -5.09
N CYS A 151 -18.83 -12.77 -4.66
CA CYS A 151 -17.78 -13.69 -4.24
C CYS A 151 -18.09 -14.19 -2.83
N LYS A 152 -18.16 -15.51 -2.68
CA LYS A 152 -18.49 -16.16 -1.40
C LYS A 152 -17.25 -16.43 -0.52
N ASP A 153 -16.08 -16.59 -1.12
CA ASP A 153 -14.86 -16.98 -0.40
C ASP A 153 -13.72 -15.97 -0.61
N TYR A 154 -13.51 -15.14 0.40
CA TYR A 154 -12.51 -14.10 0.35
C TYR A 154 -11.96 -13.77 1.74
N TYR A 155 -10.80 -13.13 1.73
CA TYR A 155 -10.21 -12.46 2.89
C TYR A 155 -9.85 -11.02 2.51
N ILE A 156 -10.26 -10.07 3.36
CA ILE A 156 -9.90 -8.66 3.21
C ILE A 156 -8.96 -8.31 4.34
N PHE A 157 -7.73 -7.91 4.00
CA PHE A 157 -6.82 -7.30 4.95
C PHE A 157 -7.25 -5.88 5.30
N ASP A 158 -6.82 -5.45 6.47
CA ASP A 158 -6.98 -4.06 6.89
C ASP A 158 -5.86 -3.17 6.28
N THR A 159 -5.94 -1.86 6.51
CA THR A 159 -4.94 -0.87 6.07
C THR A 159 -3.57 -1.12 6.69
N LEU A 160 -2.51 -0.68 6.02
CA LEU A 160 -1.14 -1.06 6.37
C LEU A 160 -0.75 -0.66 7.81
N MET A 161 -1.16 0.51 8.31
CA MET A 161 -0.78 0.95 9.66
C MET A 161 -1.57 0.26 10.80
N THR A 162 -2.62 -0.51 10.49
CA THR A 162 -3.27 -1.35 11.51
C THR A 162 -2.59 -2.70 11.69
N ILE A 163 -1.60 -3.00 10.85
CA ILE A 163 -0.77 -4.20 10.97
C ILE A 163 0.39 -3.89 11.91
N ASP A 164 0.45 -4.58 13.06
CA ASP A 164 1.43 -4.30 14.11
C ASP A 164 2.89 -4.36 13.65
N GLU A 165 3.24 -5.29 12.77
CA GLU A 165 4.60 -5.38 12.23
C GLU A 165 4.96 -4.17 11.36
N ILE A 166 4.00 -3.61 10.61
CA ILE A 166 4.23 -2.41 9.79
C ILE A 166 4.32 -1.18 10.71
N LYS A 167 3.41 -1.06 11.68
CA LYS A 167 3.43 0.00 12.70
C LYS A 167 4.77 0.00 13.46
N SER A 168 5.26 -1.18 13.86
CA SER A 168 6.54 -1.34 14.55
C SER A 168 7.72 -0.97 13.66
N LEU A 169 7.69 -1.36 12.37
CA LEU A 169 8.71 -0.95 11.40
C LEU A 169 8.81 0.57 11.29
N VAL A 170 7.67 1.27 11.23
CA VAL A 170 7.63 2.74 11.19
C VAL A 170 8.15 3.35 12.49
N ALA A 171 7.68 2.86 13.63
CA ALA A 171 8.12 3.34 14.94
C ALA A 171 9.64 3.19 15.12
N ASN A 172 10.19 2.03 14.76
CA ASN A 172 11.62 1.76 14.86
C ASN A 172 12.44 2.65 13.93
N ARG A 173 11.96 2.88 12.70
CA ARG A 173 12.60 3.83 11.77
C ARG A 173 12.64 5.23 12.37
N LEU A 174 11.54 5.71 12.95
CA LEU A 174 11.50 7.01 13.63
C LEU A 174 12.45 7.05 14.83
N LYS A 175 12.41 6.07 15.73
CA LYS A 175 13.31 5.98 16.90
C LYS A 175 14.79 6.03 16.49
N SER A 176 15.18 5.27 15.47
CA SER A 176 16.56 5.24 14.97
C SER A 176 17.06 6.60 14.46
N ILE A 177 16.16 7.43 13.94
CA ILE A 177 16.49 8.75 13.41
C ILE A 177 16.71 9.75 14.54
N PHE A 178 15.94 9.61 15.62
CA PHE A 178 16.01 10.51 16.76
C PHE A 178 16.96 10.03 17.86
N HIS A 179 17.66 8.90 17.65
CA HIS A 179 18.52 8.26 18.67
C HIS A 179 17.78 8.04 20.00
N ILE A 180 16.48 7.77 19.94
CA ILE A 180 15.67 7.47 21.11
C ILE A 180 15.93 5.99 21.44
N ALA A 181 16.66 5.74 22.54
CA ALA A 181 16.82 4.39 23.09
C ALA A 181 15.50 3.90 23.70
N ASP A 182 15.26 2.60 23.61
CA ASP A 182 14.10 1.92 24.21
C ASP A 182 14.15 1.89 25.74
#